data_AF-A0AAV5E4F4-F1
#
_entry.id   AF-A0AAV5E4F4-F1
#
_cell.length_a   1.000
_cell.length_b   1.000
_cell.length_c   1.000
_cell.angle_alpha   90.00
_cell.angle_beta   90.00
_cell.angle_gamma   90.00
#
_symmetry.space_group_name_H-M   'P 1'
#
loop_
_entity.id
_entity.type
_entity.pdbx_description
1 polymer ?
#
loop_
_entity_poly.entity_id
_entity_poly.type
_entity_poly.pdbx_seq_one_letter_code
_entity_poly.pdbx_strand_id
1 'polypeptide(L)'
;MDMDPVARLKSGFEDFKVNVYNKKPELFEPLKEGQAPTYMVFGCADSRCCPSVTLGLQPGEAFTMRNIASMVGPYDKNKYTGTGSAIEYAVCALKVSVIVVIGHSRCGGIKALLSMEEGARQLVSHCHFVEDWVRIGLPAKRKVQTECKALPFDAQCSVLEKEAVNVSLDNLKTYPFVKEGVENGSLKLVGAHYDFVNGKFETWDAPTPPPSKAVDAVARLKTGFQNFKIDVYDKKPELFEPLKEGQAPTFMVFACADSRCCPSVTLRLQPGEAFTIRNIASMVGPYDKTKYTGIGSAIEYAVCALKVSCIVVIGHSRCGGIRALLSMQDGAPNNFHFVEDWVKICYAAKKKVQIECKALPFDDQCSVLEREAVNVSLDNLMTYPFVKEGVASGKLKLVGGHYDFVNGKFETWTR
;
A
#
# COMPACT_ATOMS: atom_id res chain seq x y z
N MET A 1 14.08 26.28 3.92
CA MET A 1 13.90 26.66 2.50
C MET A 1 13.38 25.41 1.83
N ASP A 2 12.08 25.33 1.56
CA ASP A 2 11.44 24.09 1.12
C ASP A 2 11.97 23.68 -0.26
N MET A 3 12.67 22.55 -0.29
CA MET A 3 13.18 21.95 -1.52
C MET A 3 12.01 21.60 -2.44
N ASP A 4 12.13 21.85 -3.76
CA ASP A 4 11.12 21.42 -4.73
C ASP A 4 10.83 19.90 -4.52
N PRO A 5 9.55 19.50 -4.45
CA PRO A 5 9.19 18.11 -4.19
C PRO A 5 9.83 17.10 -5.16
N VAL A 6 10.00 17.45 -6.45
CA VAL A 6 10.62 16.55 -7.43
C VAL A 6 12.13 16.44 -7.20
N ALA A 7 12.80 17.56 -6.90
CA ALA A 7 14.20 17.55 -6.51
C ALA A 7 14.46 16.69 -5.26
N ARG A 8 13.56 16.74 -4.26
CA ARG A 8 13.63 15.90 -3.05
C ARG A 8 13.56 14.40 -3.37
N LEU A 9 12.68 13.99 -4.29
CA LEU A 9 12.56 12.58 -4.70
C LEU A 9 13.83 12.12 -5.44
N LYS A 10 14.34 12.93 -6.37
CA LYS A 10 15.57 12.63 -7.12
C LYS A 10 16.80 12.53 -6.21
N SER A 11 16.95 13.47 -5.28
CA SER A 11 18.05 13.44 -4.31
C SER A 11 17.98 12.19 -3.41
N GLY A 12 16.78 11.82 -2.97
CA GLY A 12 16.57 10.59 -2.19
C GLY A 12 16.90 9.33 -2.98
N PHE A 13 16.54 9.28 -4.26
CA PHE A 13 16.93 8.17 -5.14
C PHE A 13 18.44 8.08 -5.35
N GLU A 14 19.12 9.19 -5.55
CA GLU A 14 20.58 9.21 -5.73
C GLU A 14 21.30 8.68 -4.47
N ASP A 15 20.85 9.10 -3.28
CA ASP A 15 21.37 8.54 -2.02
C ASP A 15 21.14 7.02 -1.94
N PHE A 16 19.92 6.55 -2.25
CA PHE A 16 19.64 5.12 -2.31
C PHE A 16 20.55 4.39 -3.30
N LYS A 17 20.74 4.95 -4.49
CA LYS A 17 21.55 4.35 -5.55
C LYS A 17 23.00 4.18 -5.10
N VAL A 18 23.61 5.25 -4.59
CA VAL A 18 25.02 5.26 -4.19
C VAL A 18 25.26 4.47 -2.90
N ASN A 19 24.39 4.63 -1.90
CA ASN A 19 24.64 4.10 -0.56
C ASN A 19 23.96 2.77 -0.26
N VAL A 20 23.06 2.30 -1.12
CA VAL A 20 22.37 1.02 -0.93
C VAL A 20 22.48 0.13 -2.16
N TYR A 21 21.98 0.59 -3.32
CA TYR A 21 21.89 -0.24 -4.53
C TYR A 21 23.28 -0.70 -5.02
N ASN A 22 24.19 0.24 -5.28
CA ASN A 22 25.52 -0.06 -5.80
C ASN A 22 26.41 -0.83 -4.80
N LYS A 23 26.10 -0.75 -3.51
CA LYS A 23 26.89 -1.40 -2.43
C LYS A 23 26.44 -2.82 -2.11
N LYS A 24 25.32 -3.28 -2.68
CA LYS A 24 24.73 -4.60 -2.40
C LYS A 24 24.37 -5.37 -3.67
N PRO A 25 25.30 -5.59 -4.62
CA PRO A 25 25.01 -6.34 -5.84
C PRO A 25 24.48 -7.76 -5.55
N GLU A 26 24.93 -8.39 -4.47
CA GLU A 26 24.46 -9.71 -4.00
C GLU A 26 22.96 -9.73 -3.67
N LEU A 27 22.41 -8.59 -3.28
CA LEU A 27 20.98 -8.42 -3.03
C LEU A 27 20.22 -8.08 -4.30
N PHE A 28 20.73 -7.14 -5.11
CA PHE A 28 19.97 -6.56 -6.22
C PHE A 28 20.08 -7.32 -7.55
N GLU A 29 21.22 -7.97 -7.85
CA GLU A 29 21.37 -8.72 -9.11
C GLU A 29 20.34 -9.86 -9.24
N PRO A 30 20.10 -10.71 -8.23
CA PRO A 30 19.06 -11.75 -8.32
C PRO A 30 17.65 -11.17 -8.49
N LEU A 31 17.37 -9.99 -7.91
CA LEU A 31 16.05 -9.35 -7.96
C LEU A 31 15.69 -8.78 -9.33
N LYS A 32 16.68 -8.61 -10.22
CA LYS A 32 16.43 -8.22 -11.61
C LYS A 32 15.61 -9.29 -12.33
N GLU A 33 15.88 -10.56 -12.06
CA GLU A 33 15.26 -11.71 -12.73
C GLU A 33 13.87 -12.04 -12.18
N GLY A 34 13.61 -11.79 -10.90
CA GLY A 34 12.30 -12.06 -10.32
C GLY A 34 12.17 -11.67 -8.85
N GLN A 35 10.99 -11.91 -8.30
CA GLN A 35 10.72 -11.77 -6.87
C GLN A 35 10.11 -13.06 -6.32
N ALA A 36 10.47 -13.42 -5.10
CA ALA A 36 9.88 -14.55 -4.37
C ALA A 36 9.71 -14.16 -2.89
N PRO A 37 8.85 -13.16 -2.58
CA PRO A 37 8.70 -12.66 -1.23
C PRO A 37 8.09 -13.72 -0.32
N THR A 38 8.62 -13.83 0.89
CA THR A 38 8.05 -14.69 1.94
C THR A 38 6.74 -14.10 2.48
N TYR A 39 6.66 -12.78 2.56
CA TYR A 39 5.56 -12.07 3.19
C TYR A 39 4.66 -11.38 2.16
N MET A 40 3.35 -11.44 2.41
CA MET A 40 2.45 -10.36 2.06
C MET A 40 2.22 -9.49 3.30
N VAL A 41 2.33 -8.17 3.17
CA VAL A 41 2.12 -7.24 4.27
C VAL A 41 1.00 -6.26 3.94
N PHE A 42 0.00 -6.18 4.81
CA PHE A 42 -0.96 -5.08 4.86
C PHE A 42 -0.50 -4.04 5.89
N GLY A 43 -0.26 -2.82 5.43
CA GLY A 43 0.09 -1.69 6.27
C GLY A 43 -0.80 -0.48 6.01
N CYS A 44 -0.84 0.46 6.96
CA CYS A 44 -1.64 1.66 6.80
C CYS A 44 -0.92 2.60 5.85
N ALA A 45 -1.64 3.45 5.14
CA ALA A 45 -1.08 4.48 4.29
C ALA A 45 -0.36 5.60 5.07
N ASP A 46 -0.57 5.67 6.39
CA ASP A 46 0.04 6.61 7.32
C ASP A 46 1.56 6.80 7.08
N SER A 47 1.98 8.05 6.97
CA SER A 47 3.36 8.41 6.63
C SER A 47 4.40 7.98 7.66
N ARG A 48 3.99 7.63 8.87
CA ARG A 48 4.88 7.25 9.99
C ARG A 48 5.15 5.74 10.06
N CYS A 49 4.37 4.93 9.33
CA CYS A 49 4.25 3.49 9.60
C CYS A 49 4.66 2.60 8.41
N CYS A 50 5.69 2.98 7.63
CA CYS A 50 6.12 2.17 6.49
C CYS A 50 6.71 0.82 6.93
N PRO A 51 6.08 -0.34 6.61
CA PRO A 51 6.51 -1.64 7.13
C PRO A 51 7.93 -2.03 6.73
N SER A 52 8.38 -1.65 5.52
CA SER A 52 9.75 -1.96 5.09
C SER A 52 10.80 -1.28 5.95
N VAL A 53 10.50 -0.09 6.45
CA VAL A 53 11.39 0.65 7.35
C VAL A 53 11.26 0.12 8.77
N THR A 54 10.03 0.04 9.31
CA THR A 54 9.79 -0.30 10.72
C THR A 54 10.14 -1.75 11.04
N LEU A 55 10.09 -2.67 10.07
CA LEU A 55 10.44 -4.08 10.24
C LEU A 55 11.80 -4.43 9.59
N GLY A 56 12.53 -3.43 9.07
CA GLY A 56 13.83 -3.65 8.42
C GLY A 56 13.78 -4.66 7.27
N LEU A 57 12.70 -4.66 6.49
CA LEU A 57 12.54 -5.58 5.36
C LEU A 57 13.39 -5.09 4.19
N GLN A 58 14.22 -5.98 3.66
CA GLN A 58 15.01 -5.75 2.47
C GLN A 58 14.13 -5.83 1.20
N PRO A 59 14.54 -5.15 0.11
CA PRO A 59 13.99 -5.39 -1.21
C PRO A 59 13.90 -6.89 -1.52
N GLY A 60 12.74 -7.34 -1.99
CA GLY A 60 12.47 -8.75 -2.28
C GLY A 60 11.80 -9.54 -1.15
N GLU A 61 11.84 -9.09 0.11
CA GLU A 61 11.30 -9.88 1.24
C GLU A 61 9.76 -9.83 1.33
N ALA A 62 9.13 -8.68 1.02
CA ALA A 62 7.71 -8.47 1.29
C ALA A 62 6.94 -7.79 0.16
N PHE A 63 5.94 -8.49 -0.36
CA PHE A 63 4.91 -7.91 -1.23
C PHE A 63 3.95 -7.09 -0.36
N THR A 64 3.91 -5.77 -0.51
CA THR A 64 3.26 -4.89 0.48
C THR A 64 2.07 -4.15 -0.14
N MET A 65 0.89 -4.34 0.42
CA MET A 65 -0.27 -3.50 0.17
C MET A 65 -0.41 -2.43 1.25
N ARG A 66 -0.66 -1.18 0.86
CA ARG A 66 -0.94 -0.10 1.81
C ARG A 66 -2.22 0.64 1.47
N ASN A 67 -3.10 0.81 2.44
CA ASN A 67 -4.39 1.50 2.32
C ASN A 67 -4.78 2.19 3.64
N ILE A 68 -5.94 2.85 3.68
CA ILE A 68 -6.44 3.46 4.91
C ILE A 68 -6.67 2.38 5.99
N ALA A 69 -6.03 2.57 7.15
CA ALA A 69 -6.15 1.74 8.35
C ALA A 69 -5.77 0.24 8.17
N SER A 70 -4.95 -0.09 7.16
CA SER A 70 -4.50 -1.46 6.89
C SER A 70 -5.64 -2.46 6.69
N MET A 71 -6.84 -1.98 6.34
CA MET A 71 -8.05 -2.80 6.35
C MET A 71 -8.07 -3.76 5.15
N VAL A 72 -8.57 -4.97 5.41
CA VAL A 72 -8.88 -5.95 4.37
C VAL A 72 -10.39 -6.11 4.31
N GLY A 73 -11.00 -5.77 3.17
CA GLY A 73 -12.42 -6.05 2.92
C GLY A 73 -12.66 -7.54 2.72
N PRO A 74 -13.89 -8.05 2.93
CA PRO A 74 -14.22 -9.43 2.60
C PRO A 74 -14.12 -9.70 1.09
N TYR A 75 -14.15 -10.97 0.70
CA TYR A 75 -14.18 -11.38 -0.70
C TYR A 75 -15.41 -10.79 -1.42
N ASP A 76 -15.18 -9.83 -2.30
CA ASP A 76 -16.19 -9.20 -3.14
C ASP A 76 -15.56 -8.77 -4.47
N LYS A 77 -15.98 -9.42 -5.56
CA LYS A 77 -15.47 -9.18 -6.92
C LYS A 77 -15.88 -7.83 -7.51
N ASN A 78 -16.83 -7.12 -6.90
CA ASN A 78 -17.34 -5.86 -7.41
C ASN A 78 -16.83 -4.66 -6.60
N LYS A 79 -16.59 -4.83 -5.30
CA LYS A 79 -16.26 -3.72 -4.38
C LYS A 79 -14.79 -3.62 -3.98
N TYR A 80 -14.12 -4.74 -3.73
CA TYR A 80 -12.77 -4.75 -3.16
C TYR A 80 -11.72 -5.30 -4.13
N THR A 81 -11.86 -4.97 -5.42
CA THR A 81 -11.02 -5.52 -6.51
C THR A 81 -9.53 -5.22 -6.36
N GLY A 82 -9.17 -4.02 -5.89
CA GLY A 82 -7.78 -3.67 -5.62
C GLY A 82 -7.15 -4.51 -4.51
N THR A 83 -7.89 -4.77 -3.43
CA THR A 83 -7.43 -5.63 -2.33
C THR A 83 -7.41 -7.09 -2.75
N GLY A 84 -8.48 -7.57 -3.38
CA GLY A 84 -8.58 -8.94 -3.86
C GLY A 84 -7.49 -9.30 -4.86
N SER A 85 -7.16 -8.41 -5.79
CA SER A 85 -6.09 -8.64 -6.78
C SER A 85 -4.71 -8.71 -6.13
N ALA A 86 -4.43 -7.90 -5.12
CA ALA A 86 -3.17 -7.97 -4.38
C ALA A 86 -3.03 -9.28 -3.60
N ILE A 87 -4.09 -9.72 -2.91
CA ILE A 87 -4.08 -10.99 -2.15
C ILE A 87 -3.94 -12.17 -3.12
N GLU A 88 -4.74 -12.17 -4.18
CA GLU A 88 -4.71 -13.23 -5.19
C GLU A 88 -3.35 -13.33 -5.87
N TYR A 89 -2.74 -12.20 -6.24
CA TYR A 89 -1.41 -12.23 -6.84
C TYR A 89 -0.35 -12.75 -5.85
N ALA A 90 -0.39 -12.30 -4.60
CA ALA A 90 0.55 -12.75 -3.58
C ALA A 90 0.43 -14.27 -3.30
N VAL A 91 -0.79 -14.78 -3.13
CA VAL A 91 -1.03 -16.18 -2.77
C VAL A 91 -0.93 -17.10 -3.99
N CYS A 92 -1.57 -16.74 -5.10
CA CYS A 92 -1.70 -17.62 -6.25
C CYS A 92 -0.49 -17.54 -7.19
N ALA A 93 0.10 -16.36 -7.39
CA ALA A 93 1.24 -16.18 -8.31
C ALA A 93 2.59 -16.21 -7.58
N LEU A 94 2.75 -15.44 -6.48
CA LEU A 94 4.03 -15.34 -5.76
C LEU A 94 4.23 -16.43 -4.71
N LYS A 95 3.17 -17.15 -4.32
CA LYS A 95 3.20 -18.23 -3.32
C LYS A 95 3.80 -17.78 -1.98
N VAL A 96 3.42 -16.58 -1.51
CA VAL A 96 3.82 -16.11 -0.16
C VAL A 96 3.39 -17.12 0.90
N SER A 97 4.18 -17.26 1.96
CA SER A 97 3.89 -18.21 3.06
C SER A 97 3.30 -17.55 4.29
N VAL A 98 3.39 -16.21 4.40
CA VAL A 98 2.86 -15.46 5.55
C VAL A 98 2.15 -14.20 5.07
N ILE A 99 0.91 -13.98 5.52
CA ILE A 99 0.21 -12.69 5.41
C ILE A 99 0.19 -12.04 6.78
N VAL A 100 0.66 -10.79 6.84
CA VAL A 100 0.68 -9.99 8.07
C VAL A 100 -0.20 -8.76 7.90
N VAL A 101 -1.13 -8.54 8.83
CA VAL A 101 -1.93 -7.31 8.88
C VAL A 101 -1.46 -6.47 10.07
N ILE A 102 -0.94 -5.27 9.78
CA ILE A 102 -0.29 -4.41 10.77
C ILE A 102 -1.16 -3.18 11.06
N GLY A 103 -1.84 -3.18 12.20
CA GLY A 103 -2.44 -1.98 12.78
C GLY A 103 -1.37 -1.08 13.41
N HIS A 104 -1.72 0.14 13.82
CA HIS A 104 -0.78 1.02 14.49
C HIS A 104 -1.48 2.01 15.42
N SER A 105 -0.74 2.53 16.41
CA SER A 105 -1.20 3.55 17.34
C SER A 105 -1.65 4.83 16.64
N ARG A 106 -2.65 5.52 17.21
CA ARG A 106 -3.16 6.83 16.74
C ARG A 106 -3.52 6.81 15.24
N CYS A 107 -4.17 5.74 14.79
CA CYS A 107 -4.56 5.59 13.39
C CYS A 107 -5.72 6.52 13.00
N GLY A 108 -5.48 7.41 12.03
CA GLY A 108 -6.49 8.37 11.55
C GLY A 108 -7.75 7.70 10.99
N GLY A 109 -7.63 6.58 10.28
CA GLY A 109 -8.78 5.84 9.76
C GLY A 109 -9.59 5.14 10.86
N ILE A 110 -8.94 4.63 11.90
CA ILE A 110 -9.63 4.04 13.06
C ILE A 110 -10.33 5.11 13.89
N LYS A 111 -9.70 6.27 14.07
CA LYS A 111 -10.34 7.43 14.69
C LYS A 111 -11.60 7.84 13.91
N ALA A 112 -11.52 7.92 12.58
CA ALA A 112 -12.68 8.21 11.73
C ALA A 112 -13.79 7.17 11.88
N LEU A 113 -13.44 5.87 11.90
CA LEU A 113 -14.40 4.79 12.16
C LEU A 113 -15.12 4.97 13.48
N LEU A 114 -14.40 5.22 14.58
CA LEU A 114 -15.00 5.36 15.89
C LEU A 114 -15.90 6.60 15.98
N SER A 115 -15.48 7.72 15.40
CA SER A 115 -16.22 8.99 15.39
C SER A 115 -17.48 9.00 14.51
N MET A 116 -17.59 8.11 13.53
CA MET A 116 -18.76 8.03 12.64
C MET A 116 -20.05 7.71 13.43
N GLU A 117 -21.19 8.32 13.12
CA GLU A 117 -22.48 7.91 13.69
C GLU A 117 -23.13 6.83 12.82
N GLU A 118 -23.58 5.71 13.41
CA GLU A 118 -24.32 4.68 12.66
C GLU A 118 -25.75 5.16 12.37
N GLY A 119 -26.15 5.23 11.09
CA GLY A 119 -27.53 5.52 10.68
C GLY A 119 -27.83 6.97 10.25
N ALA A 120 -26.86 7.89 10.36
CA ALA A 120 -27.01 9.22 9.77
C ALA A 120 -27.01 9.12 8.23
N ARG A 121 -28.17 9.34 7.60
CA ARG A 121 -28.25 9.67 6.16
C ARG A 121 -27.61 11.04 5.98
N GLN A 122 -26.32 11.08 5.71
CA GLN A 122 -25.63 12.34 5.53
C GLN A 122 -25.87 12.91 4.14
N LEU A 123 -26.25 14.18 4.14
CA LEU A 123 -26.43 15.04 2.98
C LEU A 123 -25.20 15.02 2.06
N VAL A 124 -25.45 15.35 0.79
CA VAL A 124 -24.55 15.30 -0.36
C VAL A 124 -23.27 16.13 -0.14
N SER A 125 -22.32 15.60 0.63
CA SER A 125 -20.92 16.04 0.65
C SER A 125 -20.16 15.31 -0.46
N HIS A 126 -19.20 16.01 -1.07
CA HIS A 126 -18.34 15.47 -2.12
C HIS A 126 -17.19 14.59 -1.56
N CYS A 127 -17.10 14.48 -0.24
CA CYS A 127 -16.07 13.82 0.55
C CYS A 127 -16.70 12.75 1.46
N HIS A 128 -16.75 11.49 1.00
CA HIS A 128 -17.41 10.36 1.69
C HIS A 128 -16.72 9.00 1.50
N PHE A 129 -15.62 8.92 0.73
CA PHE A 129 -14.95 7.64 0.49
C PHE A 129 -14.33 7.08 1.77
N VAL A 130 -13.79 7.95 2.63
CA VAL A 130 -13.18 7.52 3.90
C VAL A 130 -14.20 6.79 4.77
N GLU A 131 -15.40 7.36 4.92
CA GLU A 131 -16.48 6.72 5.69
C GLU A 131 -16.88 5.37 5.10
N ASP A 132 -17.11 5.33 3.78
CA ASP A 132 -17.48 4.09 3.08
C ASP A 132 -16.42 3.00 3.21
N TRP A 133 -15.15 3.36 3.18
CA TRP A 133 -14.04 2.43 3.33
C TRP A 133 -13.93 1.89 4.76
N VAL A 134 -13.93 2.77 5.76
CA VAL A 134 -13.70 2.35 7.15
C VAL A 134 -14.87 1.52 7.71
N ARG A 135 -16.02 1.50 7.04
CA ARG A 135 -17.15 0.62 7.37
C ARG A 135 -16.79 -0.87 7.36
N ILE A 136 -15.70 -1.27 6.72
CA ILE A 136 -15.13 -2.62 6.85
C ILE A 136 -14.93 -3.00 8.34
N GLY A 137 -14.53 -2.03 9.18
CA GLY A 137 -14.30 -2.24 10.61
C GLY A 137 -15.53 -2.11 11.52
N LEU A 138 -16.75 -1.95 10.99
CA LEU A 138 -17.96 -1.85 11.83
C LEU A 138 -18.12 -2.99 12.85
N PRO A 139 -17.82 -4.28 12.53
CA PRO A 139 -17.89 -5.34 13.53
C PRO A 139 -16.99 -5.07 14.74
N ALA A 140 -15.76 -4.61 14.50
CA ALA A 140 -14.81 -4.24 15.56
C ALA A 140 -15.31 -3.04 16.37
N LYS A 141 -15.85 -2.02 15.70
CA LYS A 141 -16.43 -0.84 16.37
C LYS A 141 -17.54 -1.24 17.34
N ARG A 142 -18.50 -2.05 16.89
CA ARG A 142 -19.64 -2.49 17.73
C ARG A 142 -19.18 -3.27 18.95
N LYS A 143 -18.18 -4.14 18.77
CA LYS A 143 -17.54 -4.87 19.88
C LYS A 143 -16.94 -3.89 20.91
N VAL A 144 -16.12 -2.94 20.46
CA VAL A 144 -15.48 -1.95 21.35
C VAL A 144 -16.51 -1.04 22.03
N GLN A 145 -17.54 -0.58 21.32
CA GLN A 145 -18.61 0.24 21.90
C GLN A 145 -19.44 -0.52 22.95
N THR A 146 -19.47 -1.85 22.88
CA THR A 146 -20.17 -2.70 23.85
C THR A 146 -19.28 -3.04 25.04
N GLU A 147 -18.07 -3.54 24.78
CA GLU A 147 -17.16 -4.07 25.82
C GLU A 147 -16.29 -2.99 26.48
N CYS A 148 -16.04 -1.87 25.79
CA CYS A 148 -15.11 -0.82 26.22
C CYS A 148 -15.78 0.56 26.35
N LYS A 149 -17.11 0.61 26.48
CA LYS A 149 -17.89 1.86 26.54
C LYS A 149 -17.41 2.85 27.61
N ALA A 150 -16.93 2.33 28.74
CA ALA A 150 -16.47 3.13 29.88
C ALA A 150 -15.07 3.74 29.66
N LEU A 151 -14.32 3.29 28.65
CA LEU A 151 -12.99 3.82 28.37
C LEU A 151 -13.07 5.21 27.73
N PRO A 152 -12.09 6.11 27.98
CA PRO A 152 -11.94 7.33 27.22
C PRO A 152 -11.79 7.07 25.71
N PHE A 153 -12.12 8.06 24.88
CA PHE A 153 -12.14 7.92 23.42
C PHE A 153 -10.82 7.39 22.83
N ASP A 154 -9.67 7.90 23.28
CA ASP A 154 -8.36 7.46 22.78
C ASP A 154 -8.00 6.04 23.22
N ALA A 155 -8.46 5.62 24.40
CA ALA A 155 -8.32 4.24 24.87
C ALA A 155 -9.23 3.30 24.07
N GLN A 156 -10.45 3.71 23.71
CA GLN A 156 -11.29 2.97 22.78
C GLN A 156 -10.65 2.86 21.39
N CYS A 157 -10.04 3.93 20.88
CA CYS A 157 -9.28 3.88 19.61
C CYS A 157 -8.16 2.83 19.68
N SER A 158 -7.41 2.80 20.78
CA SER A 158 -6.29 1.85 20.97
C SER A 158 -6.76 0.39 20.95
N VAL A 159 -7.93 0.09 21.54
CA VAL A 159 -8.53 -1.26 21.45
C VAL A 159 -9.04 -1.52 20.03
N LEU A 160 -9.73 -0.55 19.43
CA LEU A 160 -10.30 -0.67 18.09
C LEU A 160 -9.25 -0.89 17.00
N GLU A 161 -8.05 -0.33 17.14
CA GLU A 161 -6.93 -0.57 16.22
C GLU A 161 -6.58 -2.06 16.12
N LYS A 162 -6.57 -2.79 17.25
CA LYS A 162 -6.27 -4.23 17.28
C LYS A 162 -7.47 -5.05 16.82
N GLU A 163 -8.68 -4.67 17.21
CA GLU A 163 -9.90 -5.37 16.77
C GLU A 163 -10.16 -5.20 15.26
N ALA A 164 -9.79 -4.08 14.66
CA ALA A 164 -9.87 -3.88 13.22
C ALA A 164 -8.87 -4.77 12.45
N VAL A 165 -7.70 -5.05 13.04
CA VAL A 165 -6.77 -6.07 12.52
C VAL A 165 -7.42 -7.44 12.56
N ASN A 166 -8.08 -7.81 13.66
CA ASN A 166 -8.79 -9.10 13.78
C ASN A 166 -9.90 -9.25 12.71
N VAL A 167 -10.72 -8.21 12.51
CA VAL A 167 -11.72 -8.19 11.43
C VAL A 167 -11.09 -8.39 10.06
N SER A 168 -9.92 -7.78 9.81
CA SER A 168 -9.20 -7.94 8.55
C SER A 168 -8.63 -9.36 8.38
N LEU A 169 -8.17 -10.00 9.46
CA LEU A 169 -7.74 -11.40 9.44
C LEU A 169 -8.90 -12.35 9.16
N ASP A 170 -10.10 -12.07 9.69
CA ASP A 170 -11.29 -12.86 9.40
C ASP A 170 -11.78 -12.63 7.97
N ASN A 171 -11.72 -11.40 7.47
CA ASN A 171 -12.01 -11.09 6.07
C ASN A 171 -11.04 -11.81 5.11
N LEU A 172 -9.76 -11.93 5.44
CA LEU A 172 -8.80 -12.71 4.66
C LEU A 172 -9.25 -14.17 4.46
N LYS A 173 -9.86 -14.80 5.48
CA LYS A 173 -10.38 -16.18 5.39
C LYS A 173 -11.61 -16.33 4.48
N THR A 174 -12.24 -15.23 4.08
CA THR A 174 -13.34 -15.26 3.10
C THR A 174 -12.84 -15.45 1.66
N TYR A 175 -11.55 -15.25 1.40
CA TYR A 175 -10.94 -15.49 0.09
C TYR A 175 -10.64 -16.99 -0.09
N PRO A 176 -11.19 -17.68 -1.11
CA PRO A 176 -11.05 -19.13 -1.24
C PRO A 176 -9.60 -19.63 -1.22
N PHE A 177 -8.70 -18.98 -1.96
CA PHE A 177 -7.28 -19.35 -2.02
C PHE A 177 -6.50 -19.05 -0.73
N VAL A 178 -6.94 -18.09 0.09
CA VAL A 178 -6.37 -17.87 1.42
C VAL A 178 -6.86 -18.96 2.37
N LYS A 179 -8.17 -19.23 2.36
CA LYS A 179 -8.78 -20.29 3.17
C LYS A 179 -8.11 -21.64 2.92
N GLU A 180 -7.97 -22.03 1.65
CA GLU A 180 -7.28 -23.25 1.26
C GLU A 180 -5.82 -23.27 1.75
N GLY A 181 -5.08 -22.18 1.56
CA GLY A 181 -3.69 -22.07 2.00
C GLY A 181 -3.52 -22.19 3.53
N VAL A 182 -4.48 -21.68 4.30
CA VAL A 182 -4.48 -21.82 5.76
C VAL A 182 -4.85 -23.25 6.17
N GLU A 183 -5.88 -23.84 5.56
CA GLU A 183 -6.35 -25.19 5.86
C GLU A 183 -5.31 -26.26 5.55
N ASN A 184 -4.53 -26.10 4.47
CA ASN A 184 -3.47 -27.02 4.07
C ASN A 184 -2.10 -26.71 4.71
N GLY A 185 -2.00 -25.62 5.50
CA GLY A 185 -0.77 -25.23 6.18
C GLY A 185 0.32 -24.62 5.27
N SER A 186 0.01 -24.20 4.05
CA SER A 186 0.96 -23.47 3.19
C SER A 186 1.01 -21.97 3.49
N LEU A 187 0.00 -21.42 4.17
CA LEU A 187 -0.16 -20.00 4.45
C LEU A 187 -0.46 -19.74 5.92
N LYS A 188 0.30 -18.84 6.56
CA LYS A 188 0.04 -18.36 7.93
C LYS A 188 -0.52 -16.93 7.92
N LEU A 189 -1.53 -16.67 8.74
CA LEU A 189 -2.06 -15.31 8.98
C LEU A 189 -1.60 -14.78 10.33
N VAL A 190 -1.08 -13.55 10.36
CA VAL A 190 -0.52 -12.91 11.56
C VAL A 190 -1.12 -11.52 11.72
N GLY A 191 -1.69 -11.25 12.90
CA GLY A 191 -2.05 -9.90 13.32
C GLY A 191 -0.86 -9.23 13.99
N ALA A 192 -0.69 -7.93 13.76
CA ALA A 192 0.34 -7.16 14.44
C ALA A 192 -0.13 -5.72 14.72
N HIS A 193 0.49 -5.09 15.70
CA HIS A 193 0.26 -3.69 16.03
C HIS A 193 1.59 -2.98 16.30
N TYR A 194 1.81 -1.87 15.60
CA TYR A 194 2.95 -0.97 15.81
C TYR A 194 2.51 0.26 16.61
N ASP A 195 2.93 0.31 17.87
CA ASP A 195 2.80 1.49 18.71
C ASP A 195 4.02 2.39 18.52
N PHE A 196 3.92 3.36 17.61
CA PHE A 196 4.98 4.33 17.36
C PHE A 196 5.11 5.38 18.46
N VAL A 197 4.15 5.47 19.39
CA VAL A 197 4.23 6.42 20.51
C VAL A 197 5.22 5.90 21.54
N ASN A 198 5.12 4.61 21.84
CA ASN A 198 5.96 3.93 22.82
C ASN A 198 7.09 3.11 22.20
N GLY A 199 7.20 3.08 20.87
CA GLY A 199 8.17 2.26 20.14
C GLY A 199 8.01 0.77 20.43
N LYS A 200 6.78 0.24 20.41
CA LYS A 200 6.48 -1.18 20.65
C LYS A 200 5.88 -1.84 19.43
N PHE A 201 6.19 -3.12 19.24
CA PHE A 201 5.60 -3.95 18.19
C PHE A 201 5.17 -5.27 18.79
N GLU A 202 3.90 -5.60 18.62
CA GLU A 202 3.30 -6.84 19.08
C GLU A 202 2.74 -7.63 17.89
N THR A 203 2.75 -8.95 18.01
CA THR A 203 2.21 -9.86 17.01
C THR A 203 1.38 -10.93 17.70
N TRP A 204 0.29 -11.35 17.09
CA TRP A 204 -0.50 -12.50 17.53
C TRP A 204 -0.86 -13.36 16.34
N ASP A 205 -0.92 -14.67 16.58
CA ASP A 205 -1.33 -15.62 15.56
C ASP A 205 -2.86 -15.55 15.42
N ALA A 206 -3.37 -15.64 14.19
CA ALA A 206 -4.74 -16.10 14.00
C ALA A 206 -4.83 -17.53 14.57
N PRO A 207 -5.95 -17.94 15.19
CA PRO A 207 -6.06 -19.24 15.84
C PRO A 207 -6.00 -20.40 14.84
N THR A 208 -4.80 -20.83 14.46
CA THR A 208 -4.46 -22.07 13.75
C THR A 208 -3.00 -22.47 14.05
N PRO A 209 -2.68 -23.78 14.13
CA PRO A 209 -1.33 -24.25 14.45
C PRO A 209 -0.34 -23.92 13.31
N PRO A 210 0.90 -23.50 13.62
CA PRO A 210 1.86 -23.08 12.61
C PRO A 210 2.52 -24.27 11.88
N PRO A 211 2.85 -24.13 10.59
CA PRO A 211 3.81 -25.00 9.88
C PRO A 211 5.25 -24.71 10.34
N SER A 212 6.14 -25.70 10.28
CA SER A 212 7.52 -25.60 10.79
C SER A 212 8.40 -24.51 10.13
N LYS A 213 8.04 -24.02 8.93
CA LYS A 213 8.71 -22.89 8.26
C LYS A 213 8.21 -21.50 8.69
N ALA A 214 7.10 -21.40 9.44
CA ALA A 214 6.46 -20.12 9.77
C ALA A 214 6.92 -19.50 11.12
N VAL A 215 7.60 -20.28 11.96
CA VAL A 215 8.11 -19.81 13.27
C VAL A 215 9.28 -18.83 13.08
N ASP A 216 10.15 -19.10 12.10
CA ASP A 216 11.27 -18.22 11.75
C ASP A 216 10.80 -16.89 11.15
N ALA A 217 9.75 -16.93 10.33
CA ALA A 217 9.24 -15.75 9.65
C ALA A 217 8.69 -14.66 10.61
N VAL A 218 7.93 -15.04 11.65
CA VAL A 218 7.45 -14.06 12.64
C VAL A 218 8.59 -13.54 13.51
N ALA A 219 9.55 -14.39 13.87
CA ALA A 219 10.75 -13.99 14.61
C ALA A 219 11.60 -12.99 13.82
N ARG A 220 11.72 -13.17 12.50
CA ARG A 220 12.39 -12.22 11.60
C ARG A 220 11.76 -10.83 11.60
N LEU A 221 10.43 -10.72 11.68
CA LEU A 221 9.75 -9.42 11.79
C LEU A 221 10.04 -8.74 13.14
N LYS A 222 10.00 -9.49 14.24
CA LYS A 222 10.32 -8.97 15.59
C LYS A 222 11.77 -8.50 15.69
N THR A 223 12.70 -9.29 15.17
CA THR A 223 14.13 -8.94 15.12
C THR A 223 14.35 -7.68 14.28
N GLY A 224 13.69 -7.60 13.12
CA GLY A 224 13.73 -6.42 12.27
C GLY A 224 13.22 -5.16 12.96
N PHE A 225 12.12 -5.27 13.72
CA PHE A 225 11.61 -4.17 14.53
C PHE A 225 12.56 -3.78 15.67
N GLN A 226 13.16 -4.76 16.37
CA GLN A 226 14.12 -4.48 17.43
C GLN A 226 15.33 -3.69 16.90
N ASN A 227 15.85 -4.07 15.74
CA ASN A 227 16.94 -3.35 15.07
C ASN A 227 16.49 -1.93 14.67
N PHE A 228 15.31 -1.78 14.06
CA PHE A 228 14.75 -0.46 13.77
C PHE A 228 14.63 0.40 15.02
N LYS A 229 14.14 -0.17 16.12
CA LYS A 229 13.99 0.53 17.40
C LYS A 229 15.35 1.06 17.89
N ILE A 230 16.34 0.19 17.98
CA ILE A 230 17.66 0.51 18.53
C ILE A 230 18.45 1.44 17.60
N ASP A 231 18.44 1.18 16.30
CA ASP A 231 19.32 1.85 15.35
C ASP A 231 18.72 3.08 14.67
N VAL A 232 17.40 3.25 14.75
CA VAL A 232 16.70 4.35 14.08
C VAL A 232 15.83 5.12 15.05
N TYR A 233 14.87 4.46 15.72
CA TYR A 233 13.88 5.15 16.55
C TYR A 233 14.52 5.82 17.77
N ASP A 234 15.24 5.06 18.60
CA ASP A 234 15.83 5.55 19.85
C ASP A 234 17.00 6.54 19.60
N LYS A 235 17.62 6.49 18.42
CA LYS A 235 18.73 7.36 18.01
C LYS A 235 18.29 8.68 17.36
N LYS A 236 16.99 8.86 17.05
CA LYS A 236 16.47 10.04 16.35
C LYS A 236 15.22 10.64 17.01
N PRO A 237 15.27 10.98 18.32
CA PRO A 237 14.12 11.58 19.01
C PRO A 237 13.62 12.86 18.33
N GLU A 238 14.51 13.65 17.73
CA GLU A 238 14.16 14.87 16.97
C GLU A 238 13.26 14.59 15.76
N LEU A 239 13.33 13.38 15.21
CA LEU A 239 12.45 12.95 14.11
C LEU A 239 11.15 12.34 14.66
N PHE A 240 11.22 11.49 15.68
CA PHE A 240 10.06 10.69 16.11
C PHE A 240 9.15 11.38 17.14
N GLU A 241 9.69 12.20 18.06
CA GLU A 241 8.86 12.88 19.07
C GLU A 241 7.77 13.77 18.44
N PRO A 242 8.06 14.63 17.43
CA PRO A 242 7.03 15.42 16.78
C PRO A 242 5.96 14.57 16.08
N LEU A 243 6.34 13.40 15.55
CA LEU A 243 5.44 12.50 14.82
C LEU A 243 4.43 11.77 15.70
N LYS A 244 4.65 11.76 17.02
CA LYS A 244 3.68 11.19 17.98
C LYS A 244 2.37 11.97 17.94
N GLU A 245 2.45 13.30 17.86
CA GLU A 245 1.30 14.21 17.92
C GLU A 245 0.52 14.27 16.60
N GLY A 246 1.18 14.13 15.46
CA GLY A 246 0.51 14.16 14.17
C GLY A 246 1.40 13.84 12.98
N GLN A 247 0.82 13.91 11.79
CA GLN A 247 1.54 13.81 10.52
C GLN A 247 1.11 14.94 9.60
N ALA A 248 2.06 15.48 8.83
CA ALA A 248 1.80 16.46 7.79
C ALA A 248 2.71 16.16 6.57
N PRO A 249 2.48 15.00 5.91
CA PRO A 249 3.34 14.59 4.80
C PRO A 249 3.22 15.54 3.62
N THR A 250 4.36 15.88 3.02
CA THR A 250 4.40 16.63 1.76
C THR A 250 3.84 15.80 0.61
N PHE A 251 4.13 14.49 0.62
CA PHE A 251 3.84 13.59 -0.47
C PHE A 251 2.66 12.67 -0.18
N MET A 252 1.79 12.49 -1.19
CA MET A 252 1.06 11.24 -1.38
C MET A 252 1.78 10.42 -2.46
N VAL A 253 2.04 9.14 -2.21
CA VAL A 253 2.74 8.26 -3.15
C VAL A 253 1.90 7.05 -3.50
N PHE A 254 1.68 6.81 -4.78
CA PHE A 254 1.23 5.53 -5.32
C PHE A 254 2.44 4.76 -5.83
N ALA A 255 2.64 3.55 -5.32
CA ALA A 255 3.69 2.64 -5.77
C ALA A 255 3.15 1.22 -5.92
N CYS A 256 3.86 0.37 -6.66
CA CYS A 256 3.42 -1.01 -6.84
C CYS A 256 3.60 -1.78 -5.52
N ALA A 257 2.78 -2.81 -5.28
CA ALA A 257 2.93 -3.72 -4.16
C ALA A 257 4.17 -4.63 -4.27
N ASP A 258 4.82 -4.66 -5.45
CA ASP A 258 6.06 -5.39 -5.75
C ASP A 258 7.12 -5.26 -4.64
N SER A 259 7.66 -6.39 -4.20
CA SER A 259 8.60 -6.46 -3.07
C SER A 259 9.90 -5.70 -3.28
N ARG A 260 10.24 -5.33 -4.52
CA ARG A 260 11.49 -4.63 -4.88
C ARG A 260 11.37 -3.11 -4.85
N CYS A 261 10.14 -2.57 -4.79
CA CYS A 261 9.84 -1.19 -5.16
C CYS A 261 9.25 -0.35 -4.02
N CYS A 262 9.67 -0.57 -2.76
CA CYS A 262 9.17 0.24 -1.64
C CYS A 262 9.67 1.70 -1.73
N PRO A 263 8.79 2.70 -1.90
CA PRO A 263 9.21 4.09 -2.14
C PRO A 263 9.95 4.71 -0.95
N SER A 264 9.63 4.33 0.29
CA SER A 264 10.37 4.81 1.46
C SER A 264 11.83 4.38 1.45
N VAL A 265 12.11 3.20 0.89
CA VAL A 265 13.48 2.68 0.75
C VAL A 265 14.14 3.30 -0.47
N THR A 266 13.51 3.20 -1.66
CA THR A 266 14.12 3.60 -2.93
C THR A 266 14.28 5.11 -3.09
N LEU A 267 13.45 5.91 -2.42
CA LEU A 267 13.52 7.38 -2.44
C LEU A 267 13.97 7.98 -1.10
N ARG A 268 14.40 7.14 -0.15
CA ARG A 268 14.92 7.55 1.17
C ARG A 268 13.97 8.51 1.90
N LEU A 269 12.68 8.23 1.81
CA LEU A 269 11.65 9.02 2.49
C LEU A 269 11.66 8.67 3.97
N GLN A 270 11.81 9.68 4.81
CA GLN A 270 11.76 9.56 6.25
C GLN A 270 10.32 9.29 6.72
N PRO A 271 10.15 8.67 7.91
CA PRO A 271 8.87 8.68 8.63
C PRO A 271 8.28 10.09 8.66
N GLY A 272 7.01 10.22 8.30
CA GLY A 272 6.30 11.49 8.23
C GLY A 272 6.32 12.19 6.86
N GLU A 273 7.21 11.83 5.93
CA GLU A 273 7.30 12.55 4.64
C GLU A 273 6.23 12.13 3.61
N ALA A 274 5.80 10.86 3.61
CA ALA A 274 4.98 10.33 2.52
C ALA A 274 3.83 9.42 2.98
N PHE A 275 2.60 9.90 2.76
CA PHE A 275 1.39 9.08 2.84
C PHE A 275 1.33 8.15 1.62
N THR A 276 1.44 6.83 1.82
CA THR A 276 1.75 5.89 0.73
C THR A 276 0.67 4.85 0.51
N ILE A 277 0.18 4.76 -0.72
CA ILE A 277 -0.65 3.66 -1.21
C ILE A 277 0.20 2.71 -2.02
N ARG A 278 0.01 1.41 -1.76
CA ARG A 278 0.63 0.35 -2.56
C ARG A 278 -0.41 -0.65 -3.01
N ASN A 279 -0.48 -0.90 -4.31
CA ASN A 279 -1.41 -1.84 -4.94
C ASN A 279 -0.79 -2.46 -6.20
N ILE A 280 -1.51 -3.34 -6.89
CA ILE A 280 -1.01 -3.96 -8.13
C ILE A 280 -0.76 -2.88 -9.19
N ALA A 281 0.48 -2.83 -9.68
CA ALA A 281 0.94 -1.94 -10.76
C ALA A 281 0.78 -0.43 -10.50
N SER A 282 0.74 -0.01 -9.23
CA SER A 282 0.66 1.41 -8.83
C SER A 282 -0.57 2.14 -9.39
N MET A 283 -1.60 1.41 -9.79
CA MET A 283 -2.70 1.96 -10.57
C MET A 283 -3.62 2.82 -9.72
N VAL A 284 -4.09 3.92 -10.31
CA VAL A 284 -5.16 4.75 -9.77
C VAL A 284 -6.40 4.55 -10.64
N GLY A 285 -7.48 4.03 -10.07
CA GLY A 285 -8.78 3.98 -10.75
C GLY A 285 -9.41 5.38 -10.85
N PRO A 286 -10.32 5.62 -11.82
CA PRO A 286 -11.07 6.87 -11.88
C PRO A 286 -11.98 7.05 -10.66
N TYR A 287 -12.52 8.25 -10.49
CA TYR A 287 -13.50 8.56 -9.45
C TYR A 287 -14.71 7.63 -9.56
N ASP A 288 -14.83 6.69 -8.61
CA ASP A 288 -15.96 5.77 -8.51
C ASP A 288 -16.19 5.42 -7.03
N LYS A 289 -17.34 5.85 -6.50
CA LYS A 289 -17.75 5.64 -5.11
C LYS A 289 -18.15 4.20 -4.78
N THR A 290 -18.25 3.33 -5.78
CA THR A 290 -18.62 1.92 -5.60
C THR A 290 -17.40 1.03 -5.82
N LYS A 291 -16.74 1.14 -6.97
CA LYS A 291 -15.67 0.23 -7.38
C LYS A 291 -14.29 0.55 -6.77
N TYR A 292 -13.95 1.82 -6.61
CA TYR A 292 -12.59 2.25 -6.22
C TYR A 292 -12.53 2.96 -4.86
N THR A 293 -13.41 2.57 -3.93
CA THR A 293 -13.53 3.17 -2.60
C THR A 293 -12.21 3.21 -1.81
N GLY A 294 -11.41 2.15 -1.86
CA GLY A 294 -10.11 2.09 -1.18
C GLY A 294 -9.09 3.11 -1.69
N ILE A 295 -9.05 3.36 -3.01
CA ILE A 295 -8.20 4.42 -3.57
C ILE A 295 -8.80 5.80 -3.28
N GLY A 296 -10.11 5.97 -3.54
CA GLY A 296 -10.77 7.24 -3.34
C GLY A 296 -10.64 7.76 -1.91
N SER A 297 -10.76 6.88 -0.91
CA SER A 297 -10.58 7.22 0.51
C SER A 297 -9.17 7.70 0.82
N ALA A 298 -8.17 7.07 0.24
CA ALA A 298 -6.78 7.47 0.40
C ALA A 298 -6.48 8.84 -0.21
N ILE A 299 -6.96 9.09 -1.44
CA ILE A 299 -6.75 10.38 -2.11
C ILE A 299 -7.51 11.47 -1.36
N GLU A 300 -8.76 11.21 -0.98
CA GLU A 300 -9.58 12.13 -0.19
C GLU A 300 -8.89 12.47 1.13
N TYR A 301 -8.42 11.49 1.89
CA TYR A 301 -7.75 11.74 3.16
C TYR A 301 -6.46 12.54 2.97
N ALA A 302 -5.63 12.17 1.99
CA ALA A 302 -4.38 12.86 1.71
C ALA A 302 -4.59 14.33 1.30
N VAL A 303 -5.53 14.60 0.39
CA VAL A 303 -5.76 15.94 -0.16
C VAL A 303 -6.62 16.79 0.76
N CYS A 304 -7.71 16.23 1.29
CA CYS A 304 -8.71 16.99 2.06
C CYS A 304 -8.34 17.10 3.54
N ALA A 305 -7.75 16.08 4.15
CA ALA A 305 -7.40 16.09 5.57
C ALA A 305 -5.93 16.44 5.81
N LEU A 306 -5.00 15.74 5.16
CA LEU A 306 -3.55 15.93 5.38
C LEU A 306 -2.96 17.11 4.59
N LYS A 307 -3.67 17.60 3.57
CA LYS A 307 -3.25 18.73 2.71
C LYS A 307 -1.87 18.49 2.07
N VAL A 308 -1.62 17.28 1.58
CA VAL A 308 -0.41 16.99 0.78
C VAL A 308 -0.29 17.99 -0.37
N SER A 309 0.93 18.35 -0.75
CA SER A 309 1.19 19.29 -1.84
C SER A 309 1.69 18.62 -3.12
N CYS A 310 2.02 17.33 -3.07
CA CYS A 310 2.49 16.56 -4.22
C CYS A 310 1.92 15.14 -4.21
N ILE A 311 1.22 14.74 -5.28
CA ILE A 311 0.88 13.33 -5.54
C ILE A 311 1.83 12.77 -6.58
N VAL A 312 2.47 11.65 -6.26
CA VAL A 312 3.41 10.96 -7.14
C VAL A 312 2.89 9.56 -7.47
N VAL A 313 2.82 9.20 -8.75
CA VAL A 313 2.51 7.84 -9.20
C VAL A 313 3.76 7.22 -9.79
N ILE A 314 4.24 6.12 -9.19
CA ILE A 314 5.53 5.51 -9.51
C ILE A 314 5.32 4.14 -10.14
N GLY A 315 5.52 4.05 -11.45
CA GLY A 315 5.71 2.78 -12.17
C GLY A 315 7.10 2.20 -11.93
N HIS A 316 7.36 0.99 -12.41
CA HIS A 316 8.69 0.39 -12.29
C HIS A 316 8.95 -0.65 -13.37
N SER A 317 10.24 -0.91 -13.64
CA SER A 317 10.69 -1.93 -14.59
C SER A 317 10.19 -3.32 -14.24
N ARG A 318 9.95 -4.16 -15.25
CA ARG A 318 9.55 -5.58 -15.12
C ARG A 318 8.36 -5.76 -14.16
N CYS A 319 7.35 -4.91 -14.29
CA CYS A 319 6.15 -4.96 -13.44
C CYS A 319 5.25 -6.15 -13.77
N GLY A 320 5.04 -7.05 -12.80
CA GLY A 320 4.22 -8.24 -12.98
C GLY A 320 2.75 -7.95 -13.34
N GLY A 321 2.18 -6.87 -12.78
CA GLY A 321 0.81 -6.45 -13.12
C GLY A 321 0.68 -5.87 -14.53
N ILE A 322 1.68 -5.12 -14.99
CA ILE A 322 1.72 -4.60 -16.38
C ILE A 322 1.94 -5.74 -17.38
N ARG A 323 2.84 -6.67 -17.05
CA ARG A 323 3.02 -7.91 -17.83
C ARG A 323 1.70 -8.67 -17.95
N ALA A 324 0.99 -8.88 -16.84
CA ALA A 324 -0.31 -9.53 -16.83
C ALA A 324 -1.31 -8.80 -17.75
N LEU A 325 -1.41 -7.48 -17.65
CA LEU A 325 -2.27 -6.67 -18.53
C LEU A 325 -1.96 -6.88 -20.02
N LEU A 326 -0.68 -6.80 -20.40
CA LEU A 326 -0.27 -6.93 -21.80
C LEU A 326 -0.49 -8.36 -22.33
N SER A 327 -0.29 -9.37 -21.48
CA SER A 327 -0.50 -10.80 -21.81
C SER A 327 -1.97 -11.20 -21.97
N MET A 328 -2.93 -10.42 -21.46
CA MET A 328 -4.35 -10.75 -21.59
C MET A 328 -4.78 -10.84 -23.06
N GLN A 329 -5.60 -11.83 -23.40
CA GLN A 329 -6.24 -11.95 -24.71
C GLN A 329 -7.68 -11.43 -24.66
N ASP A 330 -8.10 -10.71 -25.68
CA ASP A 330 -9.45 -10.15 -25.74
C ASP A 330 -10.49 -11.27 -25.86
N GLY A 331 -11.52 -11.24 -25.01
CA GLY A 331 -12.58 -12.26 -25.01
C GLY A 331 -12.20 -13.59 -24.37
N ALA A 332 -10.94 -13.79 -23.96
CA ALA A 332 -10.54 -14.98 -23.21
C ALA A 332 -11.11 -14.96 -21.77
N PRO A 333 -11.40 -16.12 -21.18
CA PRO A 333 -11.78 -16.20 -19.77
C PRO A 333 -10.64 -15.70 -18.88
N ASN A 334 -10.99 -15.10 -17.75
CA ASN A 334 -9.99 -14.71 -16.75
C ASN A 334 -9.39 -15.96 -16.08
N ASN A 335 -8.09 -15.96 -15.85
CA ASN A 335 -7.39 -16.99 -15.07
C ASN A 335 -7.45 -16.68 -13.57
N PHE A 336 -7.59 -15.41 -13.21
CA PHE A 336 -7.75 -14.95 -11.84
C PHE A 336 -9.15 -14.35 -11.59
N HIS A 337 -9.53 -14.25 -10.33
CA HIS A 337 -10.80 -13.70 -9.88
C HIS A 337 -10.83 -12.18 -9.90
N PHE A 338 -9.69 -11.53 -9.62
CA PHE A 338 -9.57 -10.10 -9.42
C PHE A 338 -8.49 -9.44 -10.28
N VAL A 339 -7.38 -10.13 -10.53
CA VAL A 339 -6.19 -9.50 -11.16
C VAL A 339 -6.53 -8.90 -12.53
N GLU A 340 -7.21 -9.65 -13.42
CA GLU A 340 -7.55 -9.14 -14.75
C GLU A 340 -8.56 -7.98 -14.70
N ASP A 341 -9.53 -8.01 -13.79
CA ASP A 341 -10.47 -6.89 -13.65
C ASP A 341 -9.78 -5.62 -13.14
N TRP A 342 -8.83 -5.79 -12.20
CA TRP A 342 -8.06 -4.67 -11.68
C TRP A 342 -7.18 -4.01 -12.74
N VAL A 343 -6.36 -4.79 -13.45
CA VAL A 343 -5.39 -4.20 -14.39
C VAL A 343 -6.06 -3.59 -15.62
N LYS A 344 -7.33 -3.89 -15.89
CA LYS A 344 -8.14 -3.24 -16.93
C LYS A 344 -8.34 -1.74 -16.71
N ILE A 345 -8.00 -1.18 -15.54
CA ILE A 345 -7.88 0.29 -15.36
C ILE A 345 -7.03 0.91 -16.48
N CYS A 346 -5.96 0.23 -16.91
CA CYS A 346 -5.05 0.71 -17.96
C CYS A 346 -5.29 0.05 -19.33
N TYR A 347 -6.47 -0.52 -19.58
CA TYR A 347 -6.75 -1.26 -20.83
C TYR A 347 -6.60 -0.38 -22.09
N ALA A 348 -6.98 0.89 -22.02
CA ALA A 348 -6.78 1.82 -23.13
C ALA A 348 -5.29 2.00 -23.48
N ALA A 349 -4.43 2.15 -22.46
CA ALA A 349 -2.98 2.23 -22.65
C ALA A 349 -2.41 0.94 -23.25
N LYS A 350 -2.90 -0.24 -22.82
CA LYS A 350 -2.53 -1.52 -23.45
C LYS A 350 -2.82 -1.49 -24.95
N LYS A 351 -4.03 -1.08 -25.36
CA LYS A 351 -4.40 -1.03 -26.78
C LYS A 351 -3.54 -0.07 -27.58
N LYS A 352 -3.27 1.12 -27.02
CA LYS A 352 -2.35 2.09 -27.61
C LYS A 352 -0.97 1.46 -27.85
N VAL A 353 -0.36 0.85 -26.84
CA VAL A 353 0.96 0.21 -26.94
C VAL A 353 0.96 -0.95 -27.94
N GLN A 354 -0.07 -1.80 -27.95
CA GLN A 354 -0.16 -2.92 -28.91
C GLN A 354 -0.21 -2.44 -30.38
N ILE A 355 -0.75 -1.25 -30.63
CA ILE A 355 -0.82 -0.66 -31.97
C ILE A 355 0.48 0.07 -32.31
N GLU A 356 0.88 1.03 -31.47
CA GLU A 356 2.00 1.94 -31.74
C GLU A 356 3.37 1.26 -31.59
N CYS A 357 3.46 0.26 -30.69
CA CYS A 357 4.71 -0.44 -30.36
C CYS A 357 4.71 -1.89 -30.85
N LYS A 358 3.86 -2.24 -31.83
CA LYS A 358 3.72 -3.62 -32.33
C LYS A 358 5.05 -4.28 -32.76
N ALA A 359 5.98 -3.48 -33.29
CA ALA A 359 7.26 -3.96 -33.77
C ALA A 359 8.28 -4.23 -32.64
N LEU A 360 8.03 -3.75 -31.42
CA LEU A 360 8.92 -3.97 -30.29
C LEU A 360 8.75 -5.39 -29.73
N PRO A 361 9.83 -6.02 -29.22
CA PRO A 361 9.74 -7.21 -28.38
C PRO A 361 8.75 -7.03 -27.22
N PHE A 362 8.18 -8.13 -26.74
CA PHE A 362 7.14 -8.10 -25.71
C PHE A 362 7.57 -7.38 -24.41
N ASP A 363 8.80 -7.59 -23.96
CA ASP A 363 9.32 -6.94 -22.75
C ASP A 363 9.58 -5.43 -22.95
N ASP A 364 9.90 -5.02 -24.17
CA ASP A 364 10.04 -3.60 -24.53
C ASP A 364 8.66 -2.94 -24.60
N GLN A 365 7.64 -3.64 -25.12
CA GLN A 365 6.24 -3.18 -25.04
C GLN A 365 5.78 -3.05 -23.57
N CYS A 366 6.16 -3.98 -22.68
CA CYS A 366 5.89 -3.86 -21.25
C CYS A 366 6.53 -2.58 -20.68
N SER A 367 7.79 -2.30 -21.04
CA SER A 367 8.53 -1.12 -20.57
C SER A 367 7.90 0.20 -21.02
N VAL A 368 7.28 0.24 -22.20
CA VAL A 368 6.47 1.38 -22.66
C VAL A 368 5.16 1.45 -21.87
N LEU A 369 4.46 0.31 -21.72
CA LEU A 369 3.18 0.26 -21.02
C LEU A 369 3.28 0.62 -19.53
N GLU A 370 4.42 0.34 -18.88
CA GLU A 370 4.69 0.77 -17.50
C GLU A 370 4.60 2.29 -17.34
N ARG A 371 5.11 3.06 -18.31
CA ARG A 371 5.03 4.52 -18.31
C ARG A 371 3.64 5.02 -18.69
N GLU A 372 3.01 4.39 -19.69
CA GLU A 372 1.65 4.76 -20.10
C GLU A 372 0.61 4.46 -19.01
N ALA A 373 0.80 3.42 -18.20
CA ALA A 373 -0.07 3.13 -17.05
C ALA A 373 0.04 4.19 -15.93
N VAL A 374 1.24 4.74 -15.70
CA VAL A 374 1.43 5.90 -14.83
C VAL A 374 0.66 7.10 -15.40
N ASN A 375 0.76 7.34 -16.70
CA ASN A 375 0.05 8.42 -17.39
C ASN A 375 -1.48 8.28 -17.24
N VAL A 376 -2.05 7.09 -17.44
CA VAL A 376 -3.48 6.82 -17.20
C VAL A 376 -3.87 7.08 -15.75
N SER A 377 -3.02 6.70 -14.79
CA SER A 377 -3.27 6.92 -13.37
C SER A 377 -3.25 8.41 -13.00
N LEU A 378 -2.38 9.20 -13.61
CA LEU A 378 -2.38 10.67 -13.46
C LEU A 378 -3.65 11.30 -14.05
N ASP A 379 -4.13 10.81 -15.20
CA ASP A 379 -5.41 11.27 -15.78
C ASP A 379 -6.58 10.90 -14.86
N ASN A 380 -6.57 9.69 -14.30
CA ASN A 380 -7.61 9.25 -13.37
C ASN A 380 -7.62 10.09 -12.09
N LEU A 381 -6.46 10.54 -11.58
CA LEU A 381 -6.39 11.49 -10.46
C LEU A 381 -7.17 12.79 -10.77
N MET A 382 -7.13 13.29 -12.00
CA MET A 382 -7.87 14.50 -12.41
C MET A 382 -9.39 14.31 -12.48
N THR A 383 -9.89 13.08 -12.39
CA THR A 383 -11.33 12.80 -12.27
C THR A 383 -11.86 13.04 -10.85
N TYR A 384 -10.97 13.14 -9.84
CA TYR A 384 -11.35 13.46 -8.47
C TYR A 384 -11.52 14.97 -8.29
N PRO A 385 -12.71 15.48 -7.91
CA PRO A 385 -12.97 16.92 -7.85
C PRO A 385 -11.99 17.71 -7.00
N PHE A 386 -11.66 17.20 -5.81
CA PHE A 386 -10.73 17.85 -4.87
C PHE A 386 -9.26 17.80 -5.34
N VAL A 387 -8.87 16.82 -6.17
CA VAL A 387 -7.56 16.82 -6.83
C VAL A 387 -7.53 17.88 -7.92
N LYS A 388 -8.56 17.89 -8.78
CA LYS A 388 -8.69 18.87 -9.87
C LYS A 388 -8.67 20.31 -9.34
N GLU A 389 -9.37 20.59 -8.24
CA GLU A 389 -9.35 21.88 -7.56
C GLU A 389 -7.97 22.20 -6.96
N GLY A 390 -7.34 21.24 -6.29
CA GLY A 390 -5.99 21.40 -5.73
C GLY A 390 -4.95 21.76 -6.81
N VAL A 391 -5.02 21.11 -7.97
CA VAL A 391 -4.14 21.39 -9.12
C VAL A 391 -4.45 22.74 -9.74
N ALA A 392 -5.73 23.05 -10.01
CA ALA A 392 -6.13 24.33 -10.61
C ALA A 392 -5.77 25.54 -9.73
N SER A 393 -5.77 25.37 -8.41
CA SER A 393 -5.36 26.42 -7.46
C SER A 393 -3.85 26.49 -7.19
N GLY A 394 -3.05 25.62 -7.81
CA GLY A 394 -1.59 25.55 -7.61
C GLY A 394 -1.15 25.01 -6.25
N LYS A 395 -2.08 24.48 -5.44
CA LYS A 395 -1.79 23.90 -4.11
C LYS A 395 -1.33 22.44 -4.18
N LEU A 396 -1.59 21.76 -5.30
CA LEU A 396 -1.29 20.35 -5.50
C LEU A 396 -0.56 20.14 -6.83
N LYS A 397 0.55 19.41 -6.81
CA LYS A 397 1.30 18.99 -8.00
C LYS A 397 1.09 17.50 -8.26
N LEU A 398 0.90 17.11 -9.52
CA LEU A 398 0.89 15.71 -9.95
C LEU A 398 2.20 15.37 -10.65
N VAL A 399 2.81 14.25 -10.28
CA VAL A 399 4.12 13.80 -10.78
C VAL A 399 4.05 12.32 -11.16
N GLY A 400 4.43 12.00 -12.39
CA GLY A 400 4.73 10.64 -12.82
C GLY A 400 6.17 10.28 -12.49
N GLY A 401 6.40 9.03 -12.11
CA GLY A 401 7.75 8.50 -11.93
C GLY A 401 7.87 7.07 -12.44
N HIS A 402 9.09 6.67 -12.82
CA HIS A 402 9.42 5.30 -13.18
C HIS A 402 10.74 4.89 -12.53
N TYR A 403 10.69 3.85 -11.70
CA TYR A 403 11.88 3.24 -11.10
C TYR A 403 12.32 2.02 -11.89
N ASP A 404 13.44 2.15 -12.59
CA ASP A 404 14.12 1.05 -13.26
C ASP A 404 15.14 0.43 -12.30
N PHE A 405 14.73 -0.64 -11.61
CA PHE A 405 15.62 -1.38 -10.72
C PHE A 405 16.63 -2.27 -11.46
N VAL A 406 16.46 -2.50 -12.76
CA VAL A 406 17.39 -3.28 -13.57
C VAL A 406 18.66 -2.44 -13.83
N ASN A 407 18.45 -1.17 -14.17
CA ASN A 407 19.53 -0.23 -14.49
C ASN A 407 19.85 0.76 -13.36
N GLY A 408 19.13 0.70 -12.23
CA GLY A 408 19.29 1.64 -11.12
C GLY A 408 19.02 3.08 -11.54
N LYS A 409 17.90 3.34 -12.21
CA LYS A 409 17.49 4.68 -12.66
C LYS A 409 16.12 5.06 -12.12
N PHE A 410 15.91 6.35 -11.89
CA PHE A 410 14.62 6.92 -11.54
C PHE A 410 14.34 8.15 -12.39
N GLU A 411 13.26 8.07 -13.15
CA GLU A 411 12.78 9.13 -14.04
C GLU A 411 11.52 9.76 -13.43
N THR A 412 11.34 11.07 -13.62
CA THR A 412 10.14 11.79 -13.18
C THR A 412 9.68 12.76 -14.26
N TRP A 413 8.38 12.93 -14.41
CA TRP A 413 7.78 13.90 -15.32
C TRP A 413 6.52 14.51 -14.71
N THR A 414 6.13 15.68 -15.21
CA THR A 414 4.84 16.30 -14.91
C THR A 414 3.93 16.15 -16.13
N ARG A 415 2.63 16.02 -15.90
CA ARG A 415 1.63 15.94 -16.96
C ARG A 415 0.58 17.02 -16.78
#